data_AF-A0A1I7SP69-F1
#
_entry.id   AF-A0A1I7SP69-F1
#
_cell.length_a   1.000
_cell.length_b   1.000
_cell.length_c   1.000
_cell.angle_alpha   90.00
_cell.angle_beta   90.00
_cell.angle_gamma   90.00
#
_symmetry.space_group_name_H-M   'P 1'
#
loop_
_entity.id
_entity.type
_entity.pdbx_description
1 polymer ?
#
loop_
_entity_poly.entity_id
_entity_poly.type
_entity_poly.pdbx_seq_one_letter_code
_entity_poly.pdbx_strand_id
1 'polypeptide(L)'
;MIKKCVTAEGEILPFHQFDMNVGYDTGLDRVFVIWPITICHEIDESSPLYEMSKKGLNSSHFEIIAILEGVVESVGSTTQARTSYLPNEILWGKRFEKLVTYQRENGEYKIDFGKFHNVYDVETPECSAKELDELRVGFFFEKS
;
A
#
# COMPACT_ATOMS: atom_id res chain seq x y z
N MET A 1 2.12 0.36 10.22
CA MET A 1 3.01 1.55 10.15
C MET A 1 3.50 1.92 11.54
N ILE A 2 4.79 2.18 11.72
CA ILE A 2 5.37 2.73 12.95
C ILE A 2 5.57 4.24 12.79
N LYS A 3 5.06 5.03 13.71
CA LYS A 3 5.21 6.49 13.72
C LYS A 3 5.15 7.03 15.15
N LYS A 4 5.87 8.11 15.42
CA LYS A 4 5.73 8.87 16.68
C LYS A 4 4.35 9.54 16.72
N CYS A 5 3.61 9.37 17.82
CA CYS A 5 2.39 10.12 18.07
C CYS A 5 2.36 10.69 19.49
N VAL A 6 1.46 11.65 19.71
CA VAL A 6 1.16 12.22 21.03
C VAL A 6 -0.31 11.97 21.29
N THR A 7 -0.65 11.41 22.44
CA THR A 7 -2.04 11.14 22.82
C THR A 7 -2.77 12.44 23.18
N ALA A 8 -4.10 12.39 23.31
CA ALA A 8 -4.89 13.55 23.69
C ALA A 8 -4.51 14.08 25.10
N GLU A 9 -4.00 13.21 25.96
CA GLU A 9 -3.55 13.50 27.32
C GLU A 9 -2.10 14.05 27.35
N GLY A 10 -1.43 14.13 26.19
CA GLY A 10 -0.07 14.65 26.08
C GLY A 10 1.04 13.61 26.25
N GLU A 11 0.72 12.32 26.31
CA GLU A 11 1.73 11.26 26.37
C GLU A 11 2.42 11.09 25.01
N ILE A 12 3.75 11.00 25.02
CA ILE A 12 4.55 10.81 23.79
C ILE A 12 4.81 9.32 23.59
N LEU A 13 4.32 8.77 22.48
CA LEU A 13 4.58 7.40 22.06
C LEU A 13 5.59 7.40 20.90
N PRO A 14 6.88 7.09 21.15
CA PRO A 14 7.93 7.21 20.13
C PRO A 14 7.79 6.22 18.96
N PHE A 15 7.22 5.03 19.22
CA PHE A 15 7.10 3.94 18.25
C PHE A 15 5.68 3.36 18.22
N HIS A 16 4.67 4.23 18.15
CA HIS A 16 3.29 3.76 18.07
C HIS A 16 3.06 3.01 16.75
N GLN A 17 2.40 1.86 16.86
CA GLN A 17 2.09 1.00 15.71
C GLN A 17 0.64 1.24 15.29
N PHE A 18 0.48 1.85 14.13
CA PHE A 18 -0.80 2.01 13.45
C PHE A 18 -1.01 0.82 12.53
N ASP A 19 -2.13 0.12 12.67
CA ASP A 19 -2.51 -0.93 11.73
C ASP A 19 -2.77 -0.34 10.34
N MET A 20 -2.55 -1.15 9.30
CA MET A 20 -2.82 -0.76 7.91
C MET A 20 -3.63 -1.85 7.24
N ASN A 21 -4.92 -1.59 7.03
CA ASN A 21 -5.84 -2.58 6.48
C ASN A 21 -5.48 -2.93 5.03
N VAL A 22 -5.18 -4.20 4.77
CA VAL A 22 -4.94 -4.75 3.42
C VAL A 22 -6.07 -5.68 2.97
N GLY A 23 -7.26 -5.50 3.57
CA GLY A 23 -8.45 -6.31 3.34
C GLY A 23 -8.68 -7.38 4.40
N TYR A 24 -8.34 -7.12 5.66
CA TYR A 24 -8.61 -8.05 6.77
C TYR A 24 -10.12 -8.30 6.93
N ASP A 25 -10.93 -7.24 6.90
CA ASP A 25 -12.37 -7.34 7.10
C ASP A 25 -13.10 -8.06 5.96
N THR A 26 -12.54 -7.98 4.74
CA THR A 26 -13.05 -8.68 3.55
C THR A 26 -12.36 -10.02 3.32
N GLY A 27 -11.32 -10.31 4.09
CA GLY A 27 -10.51 -11.52 4.02
C GLY A 27 -9.62 -11.62 2.78
N LEU A 28 -9.33 -10.49 2.11
CA LEU A 28 -8.42 -10.36 0.96
C LEU A 28 -6.94 -10.36 1.37
N ASP A 29 -6.65 -10.18 2.66
CA ASP A 29 -5.33 -10.35 3.27
C ASP A 29 -4.80 -11.79 3.15
N ARG A 30 -5.70 -12.77 3.04
CA ARG A 30 -5.38 -14.18 2.82
C ARG A 30 -5.15 -14.43 1.33
N VAL A 31 -3.89 -14.30 0.93
CA VAL A 31 -3.49 -14.36 -0.47
C VAL A 31 -3.05 -15.75 -0.91
N PHE A 32 -3.37 -16.10 -2.16
CA PHE A 32 -2.89 -17.32 -2.80
C PHE A 32 -1.69 -17.02 -3.71
N VAL A 33 -0.49 -17.18 -3.18
CA VAL A 33 0.77 -16.70 -3.78
C VAL A 33 1.37 -17.71 -4.75
N ILE A 34 0.66 -18.03 -5.85
CA ILE A 34 1.23 -18.80 -6.98
C ILE A 34 1.97 -17.88 -7.96
N TRP A 35 1.44 -16.67 -8.15
CA TRP A 35 1.98 -15.65 -9.07
C TRP A 35 2.35 -14.40 -8.28
N PRO A 36 3.20 -13.50 -8.83
CA PRO A 36 3.38 -12.17 -8.28
C PRO A 36 2.03 -11.48 -8.05
N ILE A 37 1.80 -10.99 -6.84
CA ILE A 37 0.58 -10.26 -6.46
C ILE A 37 0.95 -8.85 -6.02
N THR A 38 0.01 -7.93 -6.18
CA THR A 38 0.09 -6.58 -5.62
C THR A 38 -0.83 -6.52 -4.41
N ILE A 39 -0.26 -6.21 -3.25
CA ILE A 39 -1.03 -5.93 -2.04
C ILE A 39 -1.42 -4.45 -2.05
N CYS A 40 -2.69 -4.17 -1.78
CA CYS A 40 -3.24 -2.83 -1.78
C CYS A 40 -3.74 -2.49 -0.38
N HIS A 41 -3.30 -1.34 0.14
CA HIS A 41 -3.92 -0.67 1.27
C HIS A 41 -4.76 0.49 0.72
N GLU A 42 -6.06 0.48 1.00
CA GLU A 42 -6.92 1.61 0.67
C GLU A 42 -6.70 2.73 1.69
N ILE A 43 -6.44 3.95 1.21
CA ILE A 43 -6.26 5.12 2.06
C ILE A 43 -7.62 5.78 2.26
N ASP A 44 -8.38 5.26 3.22
CA ASP A 44 -9.66 5.79 3.68
C ASP A 44 -9.50 6.65 4.96
N GLU A 45 -10.61 7.11 5.55
CA GLU A 45 -10.62 7.94 6.76
C GLU A 45 -10.00 7.28 8.00
N SER A 46 -9.91 5.95 8.02
CA SER A 46 -9.28 5.19 9.09
C SER A 46 -7.77 5.01 8.89
N SER A 47 -7.30 5.23 7.66
CA SER A 47 -5.90 5.09 7.30
C SER A 47 -5.03 6.12 8.02
N PRO A 48 -3.87 5.73 8.57
CA PRO A 48 -2.93 6.68 9.15
C PRO A 48 -2.26 7.58 8.10
N LEU A 49 -2.51 7.34 6.81
CA LEU A 49 -2.05 8.15 5.68
C LEU A 49 -3.15 9.06 5.10
N TYR A 50 -4.36 9.08 5.67
CA TYR A 50 -5.50 9.80 5.10
C TYR A 50 -5.24 11.30 4.84
N GLU A 51 -4.54 11.96 5.76
CA GLU A 51 -4.16 13.37 5.66
C GLU A 51 -2.81 13.60 4.96
N MET A 52 -2.17 12.55 4.44
CA MET A 52 -0.85 12.63 3.82
C MET A 52 -0.95 13.12 2.36
N SER A 53 -0.35 14.26 2.07
CA SER A 53 -0.15 14.76 0.69
C SER A 53 1.21 14.35 0.13
N LYS A 54 1.42 14.51 -1.19
CA LYS A 54 2.71 14.25 -1.85
C LYS A 54 3.86 15.03 -1.21
N LYS A 55 3.61 16.31 -0.88
CA LYS A 55 4.59 17.16 -0.21
C LYS A 55 4.82 16.70 1.24
N GLY A 56 3.74 16.32 1.94
CA GLY A 56 3.82 15.81 3.31
C GLY A 56 4.68 14.56 3.42
N LEU A 57 4.56 13.63 2.46
CA LEU A 57 5.30 12.37 2.40
C LEU A 57 6.82 12.61 2.46
N ASN A 58 7.35 13.57 1.70
CA ASN A 58 8.79 13.87 1.65
C ASN A 58 9.36 14.36 2.99
N SER A 59 8.54 14.96 3.84
CA SER A 59 8.94 15.47 5.17
C SER A 59 8.52 14.55 6.33
N SER A 60 7.84 13.46 6.01
CA SER A 60 7.25 12.58 7.01
C SER A 60 8.30 11.68 7.67
N HIS A 61 8.00 11.24 8.88
CA HIS A 61 8.86 10.35 9.67
C HIS A 61 8.01 9.18 10.15
N PHE A 62 8.03 8.09 9.39
CA PHE A 62 7.38 6.84 9.72
C PHE A 62 8.09 5.68 9.01
N GLU A 63 7.74 4.46 9.35
CA GLU A 63 8.18 3.25 8.66
C GLU A 63 6.98 2.33 8.43
N ILE A 64 6.79 1.84 7.20
CA ILE A 64 5.78 0.83 6.91
C ILE A 64 6.46 -0.53 6.96
N ILE A 65 6.03 -1.39 7.88
CA ILE A 65 6.50 -2.76 7.97
C ILE A 65 5.49 -3.64 7.24
N ALA A 66 5.98 -4.43 6.29
CA ALA A 66 5.19 -5.45 5.60
C ALA A 66 5.63 -6.84 6.07
N ILE A 67 4.64 -7.65 6.45
CA ILE A 67 4.84 -8.99 6.98
C ILE A 67 4.01 -9.94 6.13
N LEU A 68 4.66 -10.99 5.62
CA LEU A 68 3.99 -12.11 4.96
C LEU A 68 4.23 -13.36 5.79
N GLU A 69 3.15 -13.97 6.26
CA GLU A 69 3.16 -15.23 6.98
C GLU A 69 2.55 -16.33 6.12
N GLY A 70 3.13 -17.52 6.19
CA GLY A 70 2.61 -18.68 5.47
C GLY A 70 3.18 -19.99 6.02
N VAL A 71 2.53 -21.09 5.68
CA VAL A 71 3.03 -22.44 5.99
C VAL A 71 3.70 -22.99 4.75
N VAL A 72 4.93 -23.47 4.89
CA VAL A 72 5.64 -24.15 3.81
C VAL A 72 5.21 -25.62 3.81
N GLU A 73 4.42 -26.03 2.82
CA GLU A 73 3.79 -27.36 2.77
C GLU A 73 4.80 -28.51 2.91
N SER A 74 6.00 -28.38 2.33
CA SER A 74 7.03 -29.42 2.35
C SER A 74 7.66 -29.67 3.72
N VAL A 75 7.63 -28.68 4.62
CA VAL A 75 8.27 -28.74 5.95
C VAL A 75 7.22 -28.73 7.07
N GLY A 76 6.00 -28.27 6.79
CA GLY A 76 4.93 -28.13 7.78
C GLY A 76 5.19 -27.03 8.82
N SER A 77 6.23 -26.20 8.62
CA SER A 77 6.58 -25.10 9.51
C SER A 77 6.02 -23.77 9.00
N THR A 78 5.62 -22.90 9.94
CA THR A 78 5.30 -21.51 9.65
C THR A 78 6.58 -20.74 9.30
N THR A 79 6.50 -19.91 8.27
CA THR A 79 7.56 -19.00 7.82
C THR A 79 7.01 -17.59 7.78
N GLN A 80 7.85 -16.63 8.16
CA GLN A 80 7.51 -15.21 8.12
C GLN A 80 8.60 -14.47 7.35
N ALA A 81 8.20 -13.80 6.27
CA ALA A 81 9.03 -12.83 5.57
C ALA A 81 8.64 -11.41 6.04
N ARG A 82 9.65 -10.56 6.27
CA ARG A 82 9.48 -9.18 6.73
C ARG A 82 10.31 -8.25 5.85
N THR A 83 9.73 -7.11 5.52
CA THR A 83 10.44 -5.98 4.91
C THR A 83 9.88 -4.69 5.46
N SER A 84 10.56 -3.58 5.25
CA SER A 84 10.04 -2.26 5.58
C SER A 84 10.31 -1.24 4.48
N TYR A 85 9.55 -0.14 4.54
CA TYR A 85 9.65 0.99 3.62
C TYR A 85 9.68 2.30 4.41
N LEU A 86 10.70 3.10 4.15
CA LEU A 86 10.81 4.49 4.59
C LEU A 86 10.05 5.42 3.64
N PRO A 87 9.72 6.66 4.06
CA PRO A 87 8.91 7.56 3.24
C PRO A 87 9.55 7.91 1.89
N ASN A 88 10.88 7.96 1.82
CA ASN A 88 11.64 8.20 0.59
C ASN A 88 11.67 6.99 -0.37
N GLU A 89 11.26 5.81 0.08
CA GLU A 89 11.13 4.60 -0.75
C GLU A 89 9.71 4.46 -1.32
N ILE A 90 8.76 5.27 -0.84
CA ILE A 90 7.37 5.29 -1.32
C ILE A 90 7.27 6.26 -2.49
N LEU A 91 6.91 5.74 -3.66
CA LEU A 91 6.84 6.52 -4.90
C LEU A 91 5.40 7.01 -5.15
N TRP A 92 5.17 8.31 -4.99
CA TRP A 92 3.88 8.93 -5.32
C TRP A 92 3.64 9.00 -6.83
N GLY A 93 2.43 8.71 -7.27
CA GLY A 93 2.03 8.83 -8.68
C GLY A 93 2.68 7.80 -9.60
N LYS A 94 3.03 6.63 -9.06
CA LYS A 94 3.59 5.50 -9.82
C LYS A 94 2.64 4.31 -9.83
N ARG A 95 2.76 3.47 -10.85
CA ARG A 95 2.14 2.12 -10.92
C ARG A 95 3.18 1.09 -11.35
N PHE A 96 3.04 -0.14 -10.86
CA PHE A 96 3.86 -1.27 -11.29
C PHE A 96 3.60 -1.64 -12.75
N GLU A 97 4.66 -1.95 -13.50
CA GLU A 97 4.51 -2.53 -14.83
C GLU A 97 3.82 -3.90 -14.78
N LYS A 98 3.09 -4.24 -15.85
CA LYS A 98 2.44 -5.55 -15.95
C LYS A 98 3.49 -6.65 -16.15
N LEU A 99 3.54 -7.58 -15.21
CA LEU A 99 4.48 -8.71 -15.22
C LEU A 99 4.02 -9.87 -16.09
N VAL A 100 2.70 -10.07 -16.19
CA VAL A 100 2.09 -11.21 -16.86
C VAL A 100 1.63 -10.82 -18.24
N THR A 101 2.10 -11.55 -19.25
CA THR A 101 1.66 -11.40 -20.65
C THR A 101 1.10 -12.72 -21.15
N TYR A 102 -0.08 -12.66 -21.78
CA TYR A 102 -0.68 -13.82 -22.44
C TYR A 102 -0.12 -13.97 -23.86
N GLN A 103 0.49 -15.12 -24.14
CA GLN A 103 1.05 -15.45 -25.45
C GLN A 103 -0.02 -16.12 -26.31
N ARG A 104 -0.52 -15.42 -27.33
CA ARG A 104 -1.60 -15.93 -28.19
C ARG A 104 -1.18 -17.12 -29.06
N GLU A 105 0.11 -17.29 -29.31
CA GLU A 105 0.66 -18.30 -30.23
C GLU A 105 0.61 -19.72 -29.64
N ASN A 106 0.91 -19.87 -28.35
CA ASN A 106 0.94 -21.15 -27.62
C ASN A 106 -0.13 -21.24 -26.51
N GLY A 107 -0.82 -20.14 -26.20
CA GLY A 107 -1.85 -20.09 -25.15
C GLY A 107 -1.31 -20.02 -23.72
N GLU A 108 -0.01 -19.70 -23.55
CA GLU A 108 0.65 -19.69 -22.24
C GLU A 108 0.72 -18.30 -21.61
N TYR A 109 0.82 -18.25 -20.28
CA TYR A 109 1.13 -17.03 -19.54
C TYR A 109 2.62 -16.96 -19.23
N LYS A 110 3.27 -15.89 -19.69
CA LYS A 110 4.68 -15.63 -19.40
C LYS A 110 4.80 -14.54 -18.33
N ILE A 111 5.60 -14.81 -17.30
CA ILE A 111 6.03 -13.81 -16.32
C ILE A 111 7.40 -13.27 -16.72
N ASP A 112 7.55 -11.96 -16.73
CA ASP A 112 8.85 -11.31 -16.86
C ASP A 112 9.28 -10.73 -15.51
N PHE A 113 10.09 -11.49 -14.76
CA PHE A 113 10.63 -11.03 -13.47
C PHE A 113 11.65 -9.89 -13.60
N GLY A 114 12.18 -9.62 -14.81
CA GLY A 114 13.00 -8.44 -15.05
C GLY A 114 12.23 -7.13 -14.86
N LYS A 115 10.90 -7.19 -14.92
CA LYS A 115 10.00 -6.05 -14.69
C LYS A 115 9.46 -5.95 -13.28
N PHE A 116 9.84 -6.87 -12.38
CA PHE A 116 9.21 -6.99 -11.04
C PHE A 116 9.26 -5.68 -10.25
N HIS A 117 10.36 -4.94 -10.35
CA HIS A 117 10.53 -3.65 -9.68
C HIS A 117 10.23 -2.44 -10.59
N ASN A 118 9.84 -2.65 -11.84
CA ASN A 118 9.62 -1.56 -12.78
C ASN A 118 8.31 -0.83 -12.45
N VAL A 119 8.38 0.49 -12.56
CA VAL A 119 7.25 1.39 -12.36
C VAL A 119 7.19 2.44 -13.45
N TYR A 120 5.99 2.94 -13.74
CA TYR A 120 5.76 4.03 -14.68
C TYR A 120 4.96 5.17 -14.03
N ASP A 121 5.15 6.39 -14.55
CA ASP A 121 4.44 7.59 -14.10
C ASP A 121 2.98 7.59 -14.51
N VAL A 122 2.14 8.09 -13.60
CA VAL A 122 0.71 8.24 -13.80
C VAL A 122 0.25 9.57 -13.23
N GLU A 123 -0.58 10.29 -13.99
CA GLU A 123 -1.20 11.52 -13.51
C GLU A 123 -2.04 11.22 -12.26
N THR A 124 -1.61 11.78 -11.14
CA THR A 124 -2.18 11.54 -9.81
C THR A 124 -2.22 12.87 -9.06
N PRO A 125 -3.35 13.23 -8.42
CA PRO A 125 -3.42 14.42 -7.58
C PRO A 125 -2.31 14.46 -6.54
N GLU A 126 -1.81 15.65 -6.22
CA GLU A 126 -0.75 15.83 -5.21
C GLU A 126 -1.30 16.09 -3.79
N CYS A 127 -2.62 16.26 -3.68
CA CYS A 127 -3.35 16.47 -2.43
C CYS A 127 -3.45 15.17 -1.60
N SER A 128 -3.85 15.29 -0.34
CA SER A 128 -4.15 14.13 0.50
C SER A 128 -5.45 13.44 0.07
N ALA A 129 -5.67 12.21 0.57
CA ALA A 129 -6.92 11.50 0.33
C ALA A 129 -8.12 12.27 0.92
N LYS A 130 -7.94 12.86 2.11
CA LYS A 130 -8.94 13.73 2.74
C LYS A 130 -9.31 14.93 1.86
N GLU A 131 -8.32 15.67 1.37
CA GLU A 131 -8.56 16.81 0.49
C GLU A 131 -9.26 16.38 -0.81
N LEU A 132 -8.91 15.20 -1.35
CA LEU A 132 -9.53 14.65 -2.55
C LEU A 132 -11.01 14.31 -2.32
N ASP A 133 -11.34 13.72 -1.18
CA ASP A 133 -12.72 13.38 -0.83
C ASP A 133 -13.57 14.62 -0.55
N GLU A 134 -13.02 15.64 0.14
CA GLU A 134 -13.67 16.93 0.32
C GLU A 134 -13.99 17.61 -1.03
N LEU A 135 -13.05 17.59 -1.98
CA LEU A 135 -13.26 18.12 -3.34
C LEU A 135 -14.36 17.34 -4.08
N ARG A 136 -14.36 16.01 -3.99
CA ARG A 136 -15.40 15.17 -4.61
C ARG A 136 -16.78 15.53 -4.08
N VAL A 137 -16.93 15.68 -2.76
CA VAL A 137 -18.20 16.06 -2.15
C VAL A 137 -18.67 17.44 -2.63
N GLY A 138 -17.77 18.42 -2.71
CA GLY A 138 -18.09 19.77 -3.25
C GLY A 138 -18.64 19.74 -4.69
N PHE A 139 -18.03 18.93 -5.57
CA PHE A 139 -18.50 18.77 -6.95
C PHE A 139 -19.90 18.14 -7.07
N PHE A 140 -20.32 17.30 -6.11
CA PHE A 140 -21.67 16.74 -6.09
C PHE A 140 -22.73 17.77 -5.65
N PHE A 141 -22.37 18.69 -4.75
CA PHE A 141 -23.28 19.75 -4.29
C PHE A 141 -23.45 20.90 -5.29
N GLU A 142 -22.43 21.23 -6.10
CA GLU A 142 -22.57 22.24 -7.17
C GLU A 142 -23.38 21.78 -8.39
N LYS A 143 -23.60 20.46 -8.54
CA LYS A 143 -24.34 19.87 -9.66
C LYS A 143 -25.78 19.43 -9.33
N SER A 144 -26.25 19.68 -8.11
CA SER A 144 -27.63 19.40 -7.67
C SER A 144 -28.43 20.68 -7.53
#